data_AF-A0A4Y8ZQB6-F1
#
_entry.id   AF-A0A4Y8ZQB6-F1
#
_cell.length_a   1.000
_cell.length_b   1.000
_cell.length_c   1.000
_cell.angle_alpha   90.00
_cell.angle_beta   90.00
_cell.angle_gamma   90.00
#
_symmetry.space_group_name_H-M   'P 1'
#
loop_
_entity.id
_entity.type
_entity.pdbx_description
1 polymer ?
#
loop_
_entity_poly.entity_id
_entity_poly.type
_entity_poly.pdbx_seq_one_letter_code
_entity_poly.pdbx_strand_id
1 'polypeptide(L)'
;MDALTRPGVWHFAAATLAALLIGYLLSWGMDRLFLRRLIADRIAGIALSLAIVFILLMGGTSLYLTLTLPEYVVPTIVVPSMGFALSFILGLAVAGALRMRAYGKDYEQGEDELVFEPDWNDLSAYDEEVIAWDEKNAGRNYLRRHWAGHLSLPVSYWVNGFLLSAVILAGTRFLTHRIETGSGSLQSLALVILAYLGVSLVVWVWSSVGIWRSAYWHRRRGGSPGWAVAARALVVLTAGTTLFRAGDIAVQAAEFGQLAAGRDSLGPVAAMTVSKDGRALAVDGNISAGAAKRFQQVLAASPGVRTVVLTSPGGRMLEAERIAAIVRERGLSTRVEEVCMSACTNILLAGVERTAEESARVGFHAPSFPGLNAAEMRLAAAAMRQAYLDAGVDPAFVWRALTTPPESMWFPSYYELETAGVLTGSEIVVRGGGRPAPRMSGAAVQRELQAAATIMNASAPTRLDEVTTFTRAEATGLVLTRSYTVAIDGLDVAAAKRLIARGAGREACGQPQIAAMIGAGARFVHAFHDRRGERLFEVEVADCPEGA
;
A
#
# COMPACT_ATOMS: atom_id res chain seq x y z
N MET A 1 -8.58 -22.26 9.17
CA MET A 1 -8.73 -21.20 10.19
C MET A 1 -10.20 -20.86 10.27
N ASP A 2 -10.80 -20.93 11.46
CA ASP A 2 -12.05 -20.21 11.67
C ASP A 2 -11.80 -18.72 11.41
N ALA A 3 -12.74 -18.12 10.70
CA ALA A 3 -12.94 -16.69 10.52
C ALA A 3 -11.97 -15.83 11.33
N LEU A 4 -10.81 -15.48 10.75
CA LEU A 4 -10.15 -14.23 11.11
C LEU A 4 -11.16 -13.17 10.76
N THR A 5 -11.84 -12.71 11.79
CA THR A 5 -12.90 -11.73 11.78
C THR A 5 -12.39 -10.50 11.04
N ARG A 6 -12.66 -10.43 9.73
CA ARG A 6 -13.00 -9.13 9.13
C ARG A 6 -13.97 -8.53 10.13
N PRO A 7 -13.68 -7.37 10.73
CA PRO A 7 -14.60 -6.79 11.70
C PRO A 7 -15.96 -6.73 11.02
N GLY A 8 -16.84 -7.65 11.44
CA GLY A 8 -18.17 -7.73 10.87
C GLY A 8 -18.85 -6.40 11.10
N VAL A 9 -19.92 -6.11 10.37
CA VAL A 9 -20.72 -4.89 10.57
C VAL A 9 -21.03 -4.66 12.06
N TRP A 10 -21.18 -5.74 12.84
CA TRP A 10 -21.33 -5.76 14.29
C TRP A 10 -20.16 -5.20 15.11
N HIS A 11 -18.90 -5.43 14.70
CA HIS A 11 -17.73 -4.86 15.38
C HIS A 11 -17.66 -3.35 15.16
N PHE A 12 -17.96 -2.88 13.95
CA PHE A 12 -18.08 -1.46 13.65
C PHE A 12 -19.25 -0.82 14.38
N ALA A 13 -20.40 -1.49 14.43
CA ALA A 13 -21.56 -1.02 15.18
C ALA A 13 -21.27 -0.92 16.68
N ALA A 14 -20.65 -1.95 17.27
CA ALA A 14 -20.27 -1.97 18.69
C ALA A 14 -19.22 -0.89 19.02
N ALA A 15 -18.19 -0.72 18.18
CA ALA A 15 -17.20 0.34 18.34
C ALA A 15 -17.82 1.74 18.21
N THR A 16 -18.75 1.92 17.26
CA THR A 16 -19.49 3.19 17.10
C THR A 16 -20.38 3.47 18.32
N LEU A 17 -21.06 2.46 18.86
CA LEU A 17 -21.91 2.57 20.04
C LEU A 17 -21.10 2.89 21.30
N ALA A 18 -19.96 2.22 21.48
CA ALA A 18 -19.03 2.47 22.58
C ALA A 18 -18.43 3.88 22.47
N ALA A 19 -18.00 4.31 21.28
CA ALA A 19 -17.51 5.66 21.04
C ALA A 19 -18.59 6.72 21.31
N LEU A 20 -19.85 6.43 20.98
CA LEU A 20 -20.99 7.30 21.26
C LEU A 20 -21.25 7.42 22.76
N LEU A 21 -21.29 6.30 23.50
CA LEU A 21 -21.48 6.27 24.95
C LEU A 21 -20.34 6.94 25.70
N ILE A 22 -19.10 6.55 25.42
CA ILE A 22 -17.89 7.08 26.05
C ILE A 22 -17.72 8.56 25.68
N GLY A 23 -17.92 8.90 24.41
CA GLY A 23 -17.89 10.26 23.91
C GLY A 23 -18.92 11.17 24.60
N TYR A 24 -20.16 10.69 24.75
CA TYR A 24 -21.22 11.39 25.45
C TYR A 24 -20.89 11.59 26.94
N LEU A 25 -20.46 10.55 27.65
CA LEU A 25 -20.15 10.60 29.08
C LEU A 25 -18.94 11.49 29.40
N LEU A 26 -17.84 11.36 28.64
CA LEU A 26 -16.64 12.17 28.83
C LEU A 26 -16.88 13.63 28.44
N SER A 27 -17.60 13.88 27.34
CA SER A 27 -17.98 15.24 26.92
C SER A 27 -18.91 15.90 27.94
N TRP A 28 -19.84 15.14 28.52
CA TRP A 28 -20.73 15.61 29.58
C TRP A 28 -19.96 15.92 30.87
N GLY A 29 -19.05 15.02 31.28
CA GLY A 29 -18.21 15.21 32.46
C GLY A 29 -17.28 16.43 32.34
N MET A 30 -16.60 16.57 31.20
CA MET A 30 -15.74 17.74 30.91
C MET A 30 -16.51 19.06 30.90
N ASP A 31 -17.71 19.08 30.32
CA ASP A 31 -18.57 20.26 30.32
C ASP A 31 -18.97 20.66 31.75
N ARG A 32 -19.47 19.69 32.55
CA ARG A 32 -19.95 19.97 33.90
C ARG A 32 -18.84 20.33 34.89
N LEU A 33 -17.67 19.69 34.79
CA LEU A 33 -16.61 19.77 35.80
C LEU A 33 -15.57 20.86 35.49
N PHE A 34 -15.30 21.13 34.21
CA PHE A 34 -14.20 22.03 33.80
C PHE A 34 -14.68 23.23 32.97
N LEU A 35 -15.39 23.00 31.86
CA LEU A 35 -15.62 24.06 30.86
C LEU A 35 -16.68 25.08 31.26
N ARG A 36 -17.66 24.71 32.11
CA ARG A 36 -18.61 25.65 32.74
C ARG A 36 -17.96 26.81 33.49
N ARG A 37 -16.71 26.66 33.95
CA ARG A 37 -15.98 27.70 34.69
C ARG A 37 -15.05 28.53 33.79
N LEU A 38 -14.82 28.10 32.55
CA LEU A 38 -13.80 28.66 31.64
C LEU A 38 -14.40 29.29 30.38
N ILE A 39 -15.58 28.84 29.94
CA ILE A 39 -16.23 29.31 28.71
C ILE A 39 -17.69 29.64 29.04
N ALA A 40 -18.05 30.92 28.92
CA ALA A 40 -19.41 31.40 29.19
C ALA A 40 -20.44 30.85 28.16
N ASP A 41 -19.99 30.54 26.95
CA ASP A 41 -20.80 29.94 25.89
C ASP A 41 -20.84 28.40 26.00
N ARG A 42 -22.00 27.85 26.38
CA ARG A 42 -22.21 26.41 26.55
C ARG A 42 -22.03 25.62 25.26
N ILE A 43 -22.32 26.19 24.08
CA ILE A 43 -22.18 25.49 22.81
C ILE A 43 -20.70 25.36 22.43
N ALA A 44 -19.91 26.39 22.69
CA ALA A 44 -18.46 26.35 22.56
C ALA A 44 -17.81 25.35 23.55
N GLY A 45 -18.33 25.27 24.79
CA GLY A 45 -17.94 24.25 25.77
C GLY A 45 -18.21 22.82 25.30
N ILE A 46 -19.38 22.58 24.69
CA ILE A 46 -19.74 21.27 24.11
C ILE A 46 -18.79 20.89 22.96
N ALA A 47 -18.59 21.80 22.01
CA ALA A 47 -17.73 21.53 20.85
C ALA A 47 -16.26 21.30 21.26
N LEU A 48 -15.73 22.10 22.19
CA LEU A 48 -14.38 21.92 22.71
C LEU A 48 -14.24 20.62 23.51
N SER A 49 -15.27 20.23 24.27
CA SER A 49 -15.27 18.96 24.99
C SER A 49 -15.26 17.75 24.03
N LEU A 50 -16.02 17.80 22.94
CA LEU A 50 -16.04 16.74 21.94
C LEU A 50 -14.69 16.64 21.21
N ALA A 51 -14.04 17.77 20.90
CA ALA A 51 -12.72 17.80 20.28
C ALA A 51 -11.62 17.25 21.22
N ILE A 52 -11.63 17.62 22.49
CA ILE A 52 -10.67 17.09 23.48
C ILE A 52 -10.91 15.61 23.74
N VAL A 53 -12.17 15.18 23.87
CA VAL A 53 -12.52 13.77 24.04
C VAL A 53 -12.13 12.94 22.82
N PHE A 54 -12.28 13.48 21.61
CA PHE A 54 -11.76 12.84 20.39
C PHE A 54 -10.24 12.66 20.46
N ILE A 55 -9.50 13.70 20.82
CA ILE A 55 -8.03 13.66 20.93
C ILE A 55 -7.59 12.67 22.01
N LEU A 56 -8.24 12.66 23.18
CA LEU A 56 -7.92 11.76 24.28
C LEU A 56 -8.27 10.31 23.96
N LEU A 57 -9.40 10.06 23.29
CA LEU A 57 -9.78 8.71 22.88
C LEU A 57 -8.91 8.19 21.74
N MET A 58 -8.61 9.02 20.74
CA MET A 58 -7.71 8.63 19.65
C MET A 58 -6.28 8.42 20.15
N GLY A 59 -5.75 9.34 20.96
CA GLY A 59 -4.43 9.23 21.58
C GLY A 59 -4.34 8.05 22.55
N GLY A 60 -5.33 7.88 23.41
CA GLY A 60 -5.41 6.78 24.38
C GLY A 60 -5.61 5.41 23.73
N THR A 61 -6.44 5.30 22.68
CA THR A 61 -6.61 4.06 21.91
C THR A 61 -5.34 3.74 21.15
N SER A 62 -4.70 4.72 20.51
CA SER A 62 -3.41 4.51 19.84
C SER A 62 -2.34 4.06 20.82
N LEU A 63 -2.28 4.66 22.02
CA LEU A 63 -1.35 4.27 23.09
C LEU A 63 -1.67 2.86 23.63
N TYR A 64 -2.94 2.56 23.92
CA TYR A 64 -3.38 1.25 24.41
C TYR A 64 -3.06 0.15 23.39
N LEU A 65 -3.44 0.31 22.12
CA LEU A 65 -3.14 -0.64 21.05
C LEU A 65 -1.62 -0.83 20.88
N THR A 66 -0.84 0.25 21.00
CA THR A 66 0.63 0.20 20.98
C THR A 66 1.21 -0.59 22.17
N LEU A 67 0.56 -0.56 23.34
CA LEU A 67 1.03 -1.21 24.57
C LEU A 67 0.51 -2.64 24.75
N THR A 68 -0.64 -3.02 24.18
CA THR A 68 -1.33 -4.29 24.50
C THR A 68 -1.46 -5.29 23.37
N LEU A 69 -1.26 -4.89 22.10
CA LEU A 69 -1.40 -5.80 20.95
C LEU A 69 -0.06 -5.98 20.21
N PRO A 70 0.79 -6.94 20.62
CA PRO A 70 2.10 -7.17 19.99
C PRO A 70 2.01 -7.54 18.50
N GLU A 71 0.88 -8.04 18.01
CA GLU A 71 0.63 -8.32 16.58
C GLU A 71 0.43 -7.06 15.72
N TYR A 72 0.12 -5.91 16.34
CA TYR A 72 0.06 -4.59 15.69
C TYR A 72 1.35 -3.78 15.93
N VAL A 73 2.33 -4.35 16.65
CA VAL A 73 3.64 -3.75 16.90
C VAL A 73 4.62 -4.22 15.82
N VAL A 74 4.83 -3.37 14.81
CA VAL A 74 6.02 -3.33 13.96
C VAL A 74 6.50 -1.88 14.04
N PRO A 75 7.80 -1.58 14.24
CA PRO A 75 8.22 -0.54 15.17
C PRO A 75 7.98 0.85 14.58
N THR A 76 6.83 1.44 14.88
CA THR A 76 6.56 2.89 15.08
C THR A 76 5.04 3.13 15.03
N ILE A 77 4.46 3.50 16.18
CA ILE A 77 3.14 4.12 16.43
C ILE A 77 1.97 3.61 15.56
N VAL A 78 1.05 2.86 16.17
CA VAL A 78 -0.21 2.44 15.54
C VAL A 78 -1.14 3.64 15.33
N VAL A 79 -1.35 4.05 14.08
CA VAL A 79 -2.50 4.90 13.70
C VAL A 79 -3.72 3.98 13.60
N PRO A 80 -4.86 4.28 14.28
CA PRO A 80 -6.05 3.43 14.21
C PRO A 80 -6.48 3.22 12.77
N SER A 81 -6.93 2.01 12.42
CA SER A 81 -7.39 1.74 11.06
C SER A 81 -8.49 2.73 10.66
N MET A 82 -8.51 3.15 9.40
CA MET A 82 -9.39 4.21 8.89
C MET A 82 -10.88 3.97 9.26
N GLY A 83 -11.30 2.71 9.38
CA GLY A 83 -12.64 2.35 9.85
C GLY A 83 -12.93 2.72 11.31
N PHE A 84 -11.97 2.57 12.23
CA PHE A 84 -12.12 3.01 13.62
C PHE A 84 -12.18 4.54 13.72
N ALA A 85 -11.35 5.25 12.97
CA ALA A 85 -11.40 6.71 12.92
C ALA A 85 -12.76 7.21 12.41
N LEU A 86 -13.31 6.57 11.37
CA LEU A 86 -14.64 6.89 10.84
C LEU A 86 -15.76 6.57 11.84
N SER A 87 -15.72 5.43 12.53
CA SER A 87 -16.69 5.08 13.59
C SER A 87 -16.66 6.06 14.76
N PHE A 88 -15.48 6.54 15.16
CA PHE A 88 -15.35 7.55 16.22
C PHE A 88 -15.86 8.91 15.79
N ILE A 89 -15.53 9.36 14.57
CA ILE A 89 -16.04 10.61 14.00
C ILE A 89 -17.58 10.57 13.92
N LEU A 90 -18.14 9.45 13.45
CA LEU A 90 -19.59 9.27 13.33
C LEU A 90 -20.28 9.22 14.69
N GLY A 91 -19.74 8.45 15.65
CA GLY A 91 -20.27 8.35 17.02
C GLY A 91 -20.26 9.70 17.76
N LEU A 92 -19.20 10.49 17.60
CA LEU A 92 -19.11 11.84 18.18
C LEU A 92 -20.02 12.84 17.49
N ALA A 93 -20.18 12.75 16.16
CA ALA A 93 -21.11 13.59 15.41
C ALA A 93 -22.57 13.32 15.86
N VAL A 94 -22.95 12.06 16.04
CA VAL A 94 -24.28 11.68 16.55
C VAL A 94 -24.47 12.10 18.01
N ALA A 95 -23.47 11.88 18.88
CA ALA A 95 -23.51 12.35 20.27
C ALA A 95 -23.65 13.88 20.36
N GLY A 96 -22.91 14.61 19.52
CA GLY A 96 -23.02 16.08 19.39
C GLY A 96 -24.41 16.52 18.94
N ALA A 97 -24.98 15.87 17.92
CA ALA A 97 -26.30 16.18 17.40
C ALA A 97 -27.43 15.89 18.43
N LEU A 98 -27.36 14.75 19.13
CA LEU A 98 -28.33 14.39 20.18
C LEU A 98 -28.26 15.35 21.36
N ARG A 99 -27.05 15.74 21.76
CA ARG A 99 -26.84 16.70 22.86
C ARG A 99 -27.31 18.10 22.48
N MET A 100 -27.08 18.53 21.23
CA MET A 100 -27.62 19.79 20.69
C MET A 100 -29.16 19.77 20.65
N ARG A 101 -29.78 18.63 20.30
CA ARG A 101 -31.25 18.47 20.29
C ARG A 101 -31.86 18.47 21.69
N ALA A 102 -31.24 17.79 22.65
CA ALA A 102 -31.68 17.80 24.05
C ALA A 102 -31.54 19.20 24.66
N TYR A 103 -30.45 19.90 24.34
CA TYR A 103 -30.23 21.29 24.76
C TYR A 103 -31.22 22.26 24.10
N GLY A 104 -31.53 22.08 22.82
CA GLY A 104 -32.53 22.88 22.11
C GLY A 104 -33.90 22.84 22.79
N LYS A 105 -34.31 21.68 23.31
CA LYS A 105 -35.56 21.54 24.09
C LYS A 105 -35.56 22.28 25.43
N ASP A 106 -34.43 22.31 26.14
CA ASP A 106 -34.30 23.07 27.39
C ASP A 106 -34.22 24.59 27.12
N TYR A 107 -33.81 24.98 25.90
CA TYR A 107 -33.74 26.37 25.43
C TYR A 107 -35.10 26.90 24.97
N GLU A 108 -35.91 26.06 24.30
CA GLU A 108 -37.29 26.36 23.88
C GLU A 108 -38.26 26.56 25.06
N GLN A 109 -37.87 26.16 26.29
CA GLN A 109 -38.66 26.31 27.51
C GLN A 109 -38.21 27.48 28.40
N GLY A 110 -37.16 28.23 28.01
CA GLY A 110 -36.66 29.42 28.73
C GLY A 110 -37.06 30.72 28.05
N GLU A 111 -37.41 31.74 28.84
CA GLU A 111 -37.99 33.04 28.43
C GLU A 111 -37.08 33.98 27.60
N ASP A 112 -36.03 33.48 26.95
CA ASP A 112 -35.19 34.30 26.07
C ASP A 112 -35.53 34.01 24.60
N GLU A 113 -36.33 34.90 24.01
CA GLU A 113 -36.76 34.84 22.61
C GLU A 113 -35.55 35.04 21.66
N LEU A 114 -34.94 33.95 21.24
CA LEU A 114 -33.98 33.97 20.13
C LEU A 114 -34.76 34.02 18.81
N VAL A 115 -34.76 35.20 18.18
CA VAL A 115 -35.20 35.39 16.79
C VAL A 115 -34.33 34.54 15.86
N PHE A 116 -34.89 33.41 15.42
CA PHE A 116 -34.19 32.34 14.70
C PHE A 116 -34.60 32.35 13.22
N GLU A 117 -34.02 33.29 12.48
CA GLU A 117 -33.81 33.35 11.02
C GLU A 117 -33.64 34.84 10.68
N PRO A 118 -32.45 35.32 10.26
CA PRO A 118 -32.34 36.69 9.81
C PRO A 118 -33.15 36.83 8.53
N ASP A 119 -34.13 37.74 8.51
CA ASP A 119 -34.67 38.24 7.26
C ASP A 119 -33.52 38.95 6.54
N TRP A 120 -33.03 38.35 5.47
CA TRP A 120 -31.94 38.91 4.65
C TRP A 120 -32.30 40.27 4.04
N ASN A 121 -33.57 40.67 4.11
CA ASN A 121 -34.07 41.97 3.69
C ASN A 121 -34.19 42.98 4.84
N ASP A 122 -34.09 42.55 6.10
CA ASP A 122 -34.13 43.43 7.27
C ASP A 122 -32.72 43.67 7.83
N LEU A 123 -32.04 44.63 7.21
CA LEU A 123 -30.71 45.06 7.60
C LEU A 123 -30.67 45.76 8.98
N SER A 124 -31.83 46.11 9.56
CA SER A 124 -31.87 46.80 10.85
C SER A 124 -31.43 45.94 12.04
N ALA A 125 -31.41 44.61 11.87
CA ALA A 125 -30.93 43.65 12.86
C ALA A 125 -29.41 43.37 12.79
N TYR A 126 -28.69 43.99 11.84
CA TYR A 126 -27.26 43.77 11.63
C TYR A 126 -26.43 44.88 12.28
N ASP A 127 -25.31 44.50 12.89
CA ASP A 127 -24.27 45.43 13.37
C ASP A 127 -23.78 46.33 12.20
N GLU A 128 -23.66 47.64 12.42
CA GLU A 128 -23.22 48.62 11.39
C GLU A 128 -21.88 48.20 10.75
N GLU A 129 -20.99 47.58 11.53
CA GLU A 129 -19.71 47.04 11.01
C GLU A 129 -19.92 45.95 9.95
N VAL A 130 -20.99 45.15 10.08
CA VAL A 130 -21.32 44.06 9.15
C VAL A 130 -21.88 44.62 7.86
N ILE A 131 -22.77 45.61 7.93
CA ILE A 131 -23.36 46.28 6.77
C ILE A 131 -22.25 46.95 5.95
N ALA A 132 -21.41 47.76 6.60
CA ALA A 132 -20.28 48.43 5.95
C ALA A 132 -19.27 47.43 5.35
N TRP A 133 -19.06 46.28 6.00
CA TRP A 133 -18.22 45.21 5.46
C TRP A 133 -18.82 44.56 4.21
N ASP A 134 -20.12 44.28 4.21
CA ASP A 134 -20.81 43.64 3.10
C ASP A 134 -20.88 44.58 1.89
N GLU A 135 -21.18 45.87 2.08
CA GLU A 135 -21.12 46.89 1.02
C GLU A 135 -19.72 47.00 0.40
N LYS A 136 -18.67 47.05 1.23
CA LYS A 136 -17.26 47.14 0.77
C LYS A 136 -16.82 45.94 -0.08
N ASN A 137 -17.46 44.78 0.10
CA ASN A 137 -17.06 43.54 -0.56
C ASN A 137 -18.05 43.06 -1.65
N ALA A 138 -19.26 43.62 -1.72
CA ALA A 138 -20.31 43.22 -2.68
C ALA A 138 -19.85 43.29 -4.15
N GLY A 139 -19.12 44.34 -4.53
CA GLY A 139 -18.61 44.54 -5.91
C GLY A 139 -17.32 43.79 -6.27
N ARG A 140 -16.80 42.94 -5.37
CA ARG A 140 -15.54 42.20 -5.61
C ARG A 140 -15.80 40.87 -6.32
N ASN A 141 -14.78 40.34 -6.99
CA ASN A 141 -14.87 39.00 -7.59
C ASN A 141 -15.04 37.89 -6.53
N TYR A 142 -15.53 36.74 -6.96
CA TYR A 142 -15.87 35.62 -6.08
C TYR A 142 -14.71 35.17 -5.18
N LEU A 143 -13.50 35.05 -5.73
CA LEU A 143 -12.31 34.61 -4.99
C LEU A 143 -11.99 35.55 -3.82
N ARG A 144 -12.07 36.85 -4.07
CA ARG A 144 -11.82 37.88 -3.05
C ARG A 144 -12.95 37.95 -2.03
N ARG A 145 -14.20 37.73 -2.44
CA ARG A 145 -15.36 37.65 -1.54
C ARG A 145 -15.25 36.45 -0.59
N HIS A 146 -14.87 35.27 -1.08
CA HIS A 146 -14.63 34.12 -0.20
C HIS A 146 -13.47 34.37 0.76
N TRP A 147 -12.32 34.84 0.25
CA TRP A 147 -11.15 35.14 1.08
C TRP A 147 -11.46 36.16 2.18
N ALA A 148 -12.32 37.14 1.90
CA ALA A 148 -12.79 38.12 2.87
C ALA A 148 -13.79 37.55 3.90
N GLY A 149 -14.32 36.34 3.69
CA GLY A 149 -15.39 35.77 4.51
C GLY A 149 -16.78 36.37 4.23
N HIS A 150 -16.94 37.03 3.08
CA HIS A 150 -18.21 37.65 2.69
C HIS A 150 -19.28 36.61 2.34
N LEU A 151 -18.88 35.45 1.82
CA LEU A 151 -19.83 34.39 1.48
C LEU A 151 -20.49 33.80 2.73
N SER A 152 -21.67 33.19 2.55
CA SER A 152 -22.34 32.49 3.63
C SER A 152 -21.52 31.28 4.10
N LEU A 153 -21.65 30.92 5.37
CA LEU A 153 -20.92 29.79 5.94
C LEU A 153 -21.19 28.46 5.18
N PRO A 154 -22.43 28.11 4.79
CA PRO A 154 -22.69 26.90 4.01
C PRO A 154 -21.96 26.87 2.66
N VAL A 155 -21.95 27.98 1.91
CA VAL A 155 -21.24 28.05 0.62
C VAL A 155 -19.73 27.93 0.83
N SER A 156 -19.20 28.66 1.80
CA SER A 156 -17.77 28.62 2.12
C SER A 156 -17.31 27.23 2.56
N TYR A 157 -18.09 26.52 3.37
CA TYR A 157 -17.73 25.21 3.88
C TYR A 157 -17.99 24.08 2.86
N TRP A 158 -19.21 23.96 2.33
CA TRP A 158 -19.60 22.82 1.49
C TRP A 158 -19.05 22.92 0.07
N VAL A 159 -19.06 24.11 -0.54
CA VAL A 159 -18.60 24.28 -1.92
C VAL A 159 -17.09 24.50 -1.94
N ASN A 160 -16.62 25.53 -1.26
CA ASN A 160 -15.21 25.92 -1.33
C ASN A 160 -14.29 25.07 -0.44
N GLY A 161 -14.84 24.39 0.57
CA GLY A 161 -14.12 23.43 1.41
C GLY A 161 -14.28 22.01 0.90
N PHE A 162 -15.45 21.42 1.13
CA PHE A 162 -15.70 20.00 0.91
C PHE A 162 -15.66 19.59 -0.56
N LEU A 163 -16.50 20.20 -1.43
CA LEU A 163 -16.57 19.84 -2.85
C LEU A 163 -15.23 20.08 -3.54
N LEU A 164 -14.59 21.22 -3.28
CA LEU A 164 -13.27 21.52 -3.84
C LEU A 164 -12.21 20.50 -3.40
N SER A 165 -12.21 20.09 -2.12
CA SER A 165 -11.31 19.04 -1.63
C SER A 165 -11.61 17.68 -2.27
N ALA A 166 -12.88 17.36 -2.54
CA ALA A 166 -13.28 16.14 -3.25
C ALA A 166 -12.80 16.16 -4.72
N VAL A 167 -12.86 17.32 -5.39
CA VAL A 167 -12.33 17.50 -6.75
C VAL A 167 -10.81 17.33 -6.76
N ILE A 168 -10.09 17.91 -5.80
CA ILE A 168 -8.64 17.68 -5.64
C ILE A 168 -8.39 16.18 -5.44
N LEU A 169 -9.07 15.51 -4.51
CA LEU A 169 -8.88 14.07 -4.31
C LEU A 169 -9.12 13.24 -5.58
N ALA A 170 -10.18 13.56 -6.34
CA ALA A 170 -10.45 12.92 -7.63
C ALA A 170 -9.35 13.20 -8.66
N GLY A 171 -8.86 14.44 -8.70
CA GLY A 171 -7.72 14.86 -9.53
C GLY A 171 -6.45 14.10 -9.19
N THR A 172 -6.14 13.87 -7.91
CA THR A 172 -5.01 13.05 -7.47
C THR A 172 -5.13 11.63 -8.00
N ARG A 173 -6.30 10.99 -7.84
CA ARG A 173 -6.51 9.62 -8.35
C ARG A 173 -6.40 9.53 -9.86
N PHE A 174 -6.96 10.51 -10.57
CA PHE A 174 -6.82 10.61 -12.01
C PHE A 174 -5.34 10.74 -12.40
N LEU A 175 -4.58 11.63 -11.75
CA LEU A 175 -3.16 11.82 -12.01
C LEU A 175 -2.35 10.55 -11.76
N THR A 176 -2.57 9.86 -10.63
CA THR A 176 -1.92 8.56 -10.33
C THR A 176 -2.21 7.54 -11.42
N HIS A 177 -3.47 7.38 -11.81
CA HIS A 177 -3.83 6.46 -12.88
C HIS A 177 -3.18 6.82 -14.23
N ARG A 178 -3.05 8.12 -14.54
CA ARG A 178 -2.34 8.60 -15.74
C ARG A 178 -0.83 8.40 -15.66
N ILE A 179 -0.24 8.43 -14.47
CA ILE A 179 1.18 8.11 -14.24
C ILE A 179 1.43 6.62 -14.52
N GLU A 180 0.60 5.75 -13.96
CA GLU A 180 0.69 4.29 -14.10
C GLU A 180 0.50 3.84 -15.55
N THR A 181 -0.48 4.41 -16.24
CA THR A 181 -0.81 4.05 -17.64
C THR A 181 -0.08 4.86 -18.70
N GLY A 182 0.62 5.92 -18.29
CA GLY A 182 1.25 6.88 -19.20
C GLY A 182 2.70 6.55 -19.53
N SER A 183 3.17 7.06 -20.66
CA SER A 183 4.56 6.94 -21.14
C SER A 183 5.41 8.22 -20.92
N GLY A 184 4.91 9.20 -20.17
CA GLY A 184 5.61 10.47 -19.91
C GLY A 184 6.88 10.28 -19.08
N SER A 185 7.92 11.08 -19.32
CA SER A 185 9.19 10.98 -18.58
C SER A 185 8.98 11.26 -17.08
N LEU A 186 9.77 10.63 -16.20
CA LEU A 186 9.72 10.91 -14.77
C LEU A 186 9.91 12.40 -14.43
N GLN A 187 10.74 13.11 -15.19
CA GLN A 187 10.90 14.57 -15.06
C GLN A 187 9.59 15.32 -15.32
N SER A 188 8.88 15.00 -16.41
CA SER A 188 7.61 15.65 -16.73
C SER A 188 6.54 15.35 -15.67
N LEU A 189 6.52 14.12 -15.16
CA LEU A 189 5.62 13.72 -14.08
C LEU A 189 5.94 14.47 -12.77
N ALA A 190 7.23 14.59 -12.43
CA ALA A 190 7.66 15.33 -11.26
C ALA A 190 7.23 16.82 -11.33
N LEU A 191 7.37 17.46 -12.49
CA LEU A 191 6.88 18.83 -12.71
C LEU A 191 5.37 18.95 -12.50
N VAL A 192 4.58 18.00 -13.05
CA VAL A 192 3.13 17.97 -12.87
C VAL A 192 2.75 17.77 -11.41
N ILE A 193 3.41 16.84 -10.71
CA ILE A 193 3.17 16.57 -9.28
C ILE A 193 3.50 17.81 -8.44
N LEU A 194 4.63 18.48 -8.69
CA LEU A 194 5.00 19.70 -7.96
C LEU A 194 4.04 20.85 -8.22
N ALA A 195 3.66 21.07 -9.48
CA ALA A 195 2.65 22.07 -9.83
C ALA A 195 1.31 21.78 -9.14
N TYR A 196 0.91 20.51 -9.13
CA TYR A 196 -0.31 20.06 -8.46
C TYR A 196 -0.26 20.26 -6.94
N LEU A 197 0.86 19.92 -6.29
CA LEU A 197 1.07 20.17 -4.87
C LEU A 197 1.01 21.67 -4.54
N GLY A 198 1.67 22.51 -5.36
CA GLY A 198 1.64 23.96 -5.21
C GLY A 198 0.24 24.55 -5.34
N VAL A 199 -0.51 24.16 -6.38
CA VAL A 199 -1.90 24.60 -6.58
C VAL A 199 -2.79 24.13 -5.44
N SER A 200 -2.65 22.87 -5.02
CA SER A 200 -3.43 22.30 -3.92
C SER A 200 -3.18 23.04 -2.60
N LEU A 201 -1.92 23.43 -2.32
CA LEU A 201 -1.58 24.24 -1.15
C LEU A 201 -2.23 25.63 -1.20
N VAL A 202 -2.15 26.33 -2.33
CA VAL A 202 -2.77 27.65 -2.50
C VAL A 202 -4.28 27.56 -2.31
N VAL A 203 -4.92 26.57 -2.92
CA VAL A 203 -6.36 26.33 -2.79
C VAL A 203 -6.75 25.99 -1.35
N TRP A 204 -5.96 25.15 -0.68
CA TRP A 204 -6.20 24.77 0.71
C TRP A 204 -6.11 25.96 1.67
N VAL A 205 -5.10 26.84 1.50
CA VAL A 205 -4.98 28.08 2.27
C VAL A 205 -6.16 29.02 1.99
N TRP A 206 -6.50 29.21 0.71
CA TRP A 206 -7.62 30.06 0.30
C TRP A 206 -8.95 29.61 0.91
N SER A 207 -9.22 28.30 0.83
CA SER A 207 -10.41 27.66 1.41
C SER A 207 -10.46 27.80 2.93
N SER A 208 -9.35 27.47 3.61
CA SER A 208 -9.28 27.51 5.08
C SER A 208 -9.50 28.91 5.64
N VAL A 209 -8.85 29.92 5.06
CA VAL A 209 -9.00 31.33 5.48
C VAL A 209 -10.42 31.83 5.20
N GLY A 210 -10.98 31.49 4.04
CA GLY A 210 -12.33 31.88 3.68
C GLY A 210 -13.39 31.26 4.60
N ILE A 211 -13.25 29.97 4.94
CA ILE A 211 -14.12 29.30 5.92
C ILE A 211 -13.98 29.95 7.30
N TRP A 212 -12.76 30.19 7.77
CA TRP A 212 -12.50 30.79 9.08
C TRP A 212 -13.15 32.17 9.24
N ARG A 213 -13.00 33.03 8.22
CA ARG A 213 -13.60 34.37 8.18
C ARG A 213 -15.11 34.32 7.95
N SER A 214 -15.62 33.40 7.14
CA SER A 214 -17.08 33.23 6.98
C SER A 214 -17.73 32.78 8.28
N ALA A 215 -17.07 31.90 9.05
CA ALA A 215 -17.54 31.51 10.38
C ALA A 215 -17.49 32.67 11.38
N TYR A 216 -16.55 33.61 11.25
CA TYR A 216 -16.53 34.86 12.02
C TYR A 216 -17.76 35.71 11.75
N TRP A 217 -18.02 36.03 10.48
CA TRP A 217 -19.14 36.89 10.10
C TRP A 217 -20.49 36.20 10.27
N HIS A 218 -20.56 34.88 10.14
CA HIS A 218 -21.80 34.12 10.36
C HIS A 218 -22.45 34.43 11.71
N ARG A 219 -21.66 34.51 12.79
CA ARG A 219 -22.14 34.89 14.12
C ARG A 219 -22.73 36.29 14.16
N ARG A 220 -22.04 37.26 13.54
CA ARG A 220 -22.44 38.67 13.52
C ARG A 220 -23.64 38.94 12.61
N ARG A 221 -23.92 38.03 11.67
CA ARG A 221 -25.11 38.03 10.81
C ARG A 221 -26.30 37.26 11.44
N GLY A 222 -26.31 37.04 12.76
CA GLY A 222 -27.36 36.30 13.46
C GLY A 222 -27.30 34.77 13.34
N GLY A 223 -26.26 34.22 12.71
CA GLY A 223 -26.10 32.77 12.53
C GLY A 223 -25.72 32.02 13.81
N SER A 224 -26.08 30.75 13.88
CA SER A 224 -25.91 29.96 15.11
C SER A 224 -24.44 29.74 15.49
N PRO A 225 -24.10 29.74 16.80
CA PRO A 225 -22.71 29.59 17.23
C PRO A 225 -22.13 28.20 16.99
N GLY A 226 -22.97 27.17 17.07
CA GLY A 226 -22.54 25.79 16.88
C GLY A 226 -21.89 25.56 15.51
N TRP A 227 -22.51 26.06 14.44
CA TRP A 227 -21.98 25.88 13.08
C TRP A 227 -20.67 26.66 12.85
N ALA A 228 -20.56 27.87 13.40
CA ALA A 228 -19.33 28.66 13.31
C ALA A 228 -18.16 27.99 14.05
N VAL A 229 -18.40 27.47 15.26
CA VAL A 229 -17.38 26.77 16.05
C VAL A 229 -16.98 25.46 15.38
N ALA A 230 -17.94 24.67 14.91
CA ALA A 230 -17.67 23.40 14.22
C ALA A 230 -16.80 23.60 12.97
N ALA A 231 -17.14 24.59 12.13
CA ALA A 231 -16.36 24.89 10.93
C ALA A 231 -14.92 25.29 11.26
N ARG A 232 -14.70 26.12 12.28
CA ARG A 232 -13.35 26.51 12.73
C ARG A 232 -12.57 25.35 13.33
N ALA A 233 -13.23 24.51 14.13
CA ALA A 233 -12.60 23.32 14.71
C ALA A 233 -12.09 22.37 13.62
N LEU A 234 -12.86 22.18 12.55
CA LEU A 234 -12.44 21.37 11.40
C LEU A 234 -11.29 22.01 10.61
N VAL A 235 -11.27 23.35 10.46
CA VAL A 235 -10.11 24.04 9.86
C VAL A 235 -8.85 23.84 10.70
N VAL A 236 -8.94 23.93 12.04
CA VAL A 236 -7.78 23.67 12.93
C VAL A 236 -7.35 22.21 12.85
N LEU A 237 -8.29 21.26 12.84
CA LEU A 237 -7.99 19.84 12.72
C LEU A 237 -7.25 19.54 11.41
N THR A 238 -7.77 20.03 10.29
CA THR A 238 -7.14 19.83 8.98
C THR A 238 -5.76 20.50 8.92
N ALA A 239 -5.61 21.73 9.44
CA ALA A 239 -4.31 22.39 9.55
C ALA A 239 -3.31 21.60 10.42
N GLY A 240 -3.76 21.06 11.54
CA GLY A 240 -2.96 20.20 12.42
C GLY A 240 -2.50 18.93 11.69
N THR A 241 -3.40 18.25 10.97
CA THR A 241 -3.03 17.06 10.19
C THR A 241 -2.06 17.37 9.05
N THR A 242 -2.23 18.50 8.36
CA THR A 242 -1.32 18.93 7.29
C THR A 242 0.05 19.28 7.86
N LEU A 243 0.10 19.97 9.01
CA LEU A 243 1.37 20.32 9.67
C LEU A 243 2.11 19.06 10.14
N PHE A 244 1.38 18.07 10.69
CA PHE A 244 1.97 16.79 11.08
C PHE A 244 2.60 16.06 9.89
N ARG A 245 1.99 16.16 8.69
CA ARG A 245 2.52 15.56 7.45
C ARG A 245 3.51 16.46 6.69
N ALA A 246 3.80 17.68 7.16
CA ALA A 246 4.59 18.64 6.40
C ALA A 246 6.03 18.14 6.14
N GLY A 247 6.61 17.38 7.07
CA GLY A 247 7.93 16.76 6.89
C GLY A 247 7.95 15.76 5.74
N ASP A 248 6.99 14.81 5.73
CA ASP A 248 6.83 13.83 4.66
C ASP A 248 6.66 14.51 3.29
N ILE A 249 5.78 15.52 3.23
CA ILE A 249 5.51 16.29 2.01
C ILE A 249 6.77 17.02 1.54
N ALA A 250 7.56 17.60 2.46
CA ALA A 250 8.80 18.29 2.12
C ALA A 250 9.85 17.33 1.55
N VAL A 251 10.01 16.14 2.13
CA VAL A 251 10.92 15.10 1.62
C VAL A 251 10.49 14.66 0.22
N GLN A 252 9.20 14.37 0.02
CA GLN A 252 8.67 14.01 -1.29
C GLN A 252 8.88 15.15 -2.32
N ALA A 253 8.55 16.38 -1.95
CA ALA A 253 8.73 17.54 -2.82
C ALA A 253 10.20 17.79 -3.18
N ALA A 254 11.14 17.54 -2.26
CA ALA A 254 12.57 17.63 -2.53
C ALA A 254 13.01 16.59 -3.58
N GLU A 255 12.56 15.34 -3.42
CA GLU A 255 12.85 14.25 -4.36
C GLU A 255 12.29 14.53 -5.76
N PHE A 256 11.02 14.96 -5.84
CA PHE A 256 10.43 15.40 -7.11
C PHE A 256 11.12 16.65 -7.67
N GLY A 257 11.60 17.56 -6.81
CA GLY A 257 12.36 18.74 -7.20
C GLY A 257 13.66 18.39 -7.92
N GLN A 258 14.41 17.40 -7.42
CA GLN A 258 15.61 16.90 -8.09
C GLN A 258 15.28 16.30 -9.46
N LEU A 259 14.27 15.42 -9.51
CA LEU A 259 13.81 14.80 -10.76
C LEU A 259 13.35 15.84 -11.78
N ALA A 260 12.61 16.86 -11.35
CA ALA A 260 12.16 17.97 -12.19
C ALA A 260 13.33 18.80 -12.74
N ALA A 261 14.39 18.97 -11.95
CA ALA A 261 15.64 19.60 -12.37
C ALA A 261 16.52 18.69 -13.26
N GLY A 262 16.07 17.48 -13.59
CA GLY A 262 16.82 16.52 -14.39
C GLY A 262 17.96 15.83 -13.62
N ARG A 263 17.93 15.90 -12.28
CA ARG A 263 18.92 15.27 -11.41
C ARG A 263 18.27 14.06 -10.74
N ASP A 264 18.77 12.86 -11.04
CA ASP A 264 18.34 11.66 -10.33
C ASP A 264 19.31 11.37 -9.17
N SER A 265 18.77 11.24 -7.95
CA SER A 265 19.53 10.86 -6.74
C SER A 265 20.20 9.49 -6.83
N LEU A 266 19.72 8.62 -7.73
CA LEU A 266 20.31 7.31 -8.01
C LEU A 266 21.52 7.37 -8.95
N GLY A 267 21.84 8.53 -9.54
CA GLY A 267 22.96 8.67 -10.47
C GLY A 267 22.59 8.36 -11.93
N PRO A 268 23.59 8.11 -12.80
CA PRO A 268 23.37 8.02 -14.24
C PRO A 268 22.54 6.80 -14.64
N VAL A 269 21.82 6.92 -15.77
CA VAL A 269 21.07 5.81 -16.38
C VAL A 269 22.04 4.69 -16.80
N ALA A 270 21.61 3.45 -16.59
CA ALA A 270 22.32 2.24 -17.01
C ALA A 270 22.87 2.32 -18.44
N ALA A 271 24.09 1.81 -18.62
CA ALA A 271 24.65 1.56 -19.93
C ALA A 271 23.79 0.51 -20.64
N MET A 272 23.52 0.77 -21.92
CA MET A 272 22.67 -0.09 -22.75
C MET A 272 23.43 -0.40 -24.04
N THR A 273 23.96 -1.62 -24.14
CA THR A 273 24.83 -2.05 -25.22
C THR A 273 24.26 -3.28 -25.89
N VAL A 274 24.20 -3.24 -27.22
CA VAL A 274 23.70 -4.37 -28.01
C VAL A 274 24.89 -5.26 -28.37
N SER A 275 24.71 -6.57 -28.25
CA SER A 275 25.73 -7.56 -28.61
C SER A 275 26.11 -7.45 -30.09
N LYS A 276 27.30 -7.94 -30.45
CA LYS A 276 27.82 -7.87 -31.82
C LYS A 276 26.91 -8.57 -32.84
N ASP A 277 26.20 -9.61 -32.43
CA ASP A 277 25.25 -10.37 -33.26
C ASP A 277 23.84 -9.73 -33.30
N GLY A 278 23.61 -8.64 -32.56
CA GLY A 278 22.33 -7.94 -32.52
C GLY A 278 21.22 -8.68 -31.77
N ARG A 279 21.53 -9.74 -31.00
CA ARG A 279 20.53 -10.62 -30.36
C ARG A 279 20.30 -10.34 -28.88
N ALA A 280 21.25 -9.73 -28.20
CA ALA A 280 21.16 -9.41 -26.78
C ALA A 280 21.34 -7.91 -26.54
N LEU A 281 20.62 -7.40 -25.54
CA LEU A 281 20.78 -6.05 -25.01
C LEU A 281 21.23 -6.15 -23.56
N ALA A 282 22.47 -5.76 -23.27
CA ALA A 282 22.96 -5.63 -21.91
C ALA A 282 22.49 -4.31 -21.29
N VAL A 283 21.99 -4.38 -20.06
CA VAL A 283 21.55 -3.26 -19.22
C VAL A 283 22.39 -3.30 -17.94
N ASP A 284 23.36 -2.41 -17.86
CA ASP A 284 24.37 -2.37 -16.79
C ASP A 284 24.30 -1.06 -16.01
N GLY A 285 23.94 -1.13 -14.72
CA GLY A 285 23.88 0.00 -13.81
C GLY A 285 22.47 0.38 -13.37
N ASN A 286 22.28 1.65 -13.00
CA ASN A 286 21.07 2.11 -12.30
C ASN A 286 19.87 2.28 -13.24
N ILE A 287 18.71 1.83 -12.78
CA ILE A 287 17.42 2.10 -13.43
C ILE A 287 16.95 3.51 -13.02
N SER A 288 17.70 4.53 -13.47
CA SER A 288 17.42 5.94 -13.18
C SER A 288 16.35 6.53 -14.11
N ALA A 289 15.92 7.75 -13.83
CA ALA A 289 14.97 8.50 -14.64
C ALA A 289 15.39 8.58 -16.12
N GLY A 290 14.48 8.14 -17.01
CA GLY A 290 14.74 8.05 -18.44
C GLY A 290 15.29 6.70 -18.92
N ALA A 291 15.53 5.74 -18.02
CA ALA A 291 15.98 4.39 -18.40
C ALA A 291 15.00 3.71 -19.37
N ALA A 292 13.68 3.75 -19.12
CA ALA A 292 12.71 3.11 -20.01
C ALA A 292 12.70 3.75 -21.41
N LYS A 293 12.84 5.08 -21.48
CA LYS A 293 12.93 5.80 -22.76
C LYS A 293 14.19 5.38 -23.54
N ARG A 294 15.35 5.31 -22.87
CA ARG A 294 16.60 4.84 -23.48
C ARG A 294 16.48 3.40 -23.96
N PHE A 295 15.89 2.53 -23.13
CA PHE A 295 15.66 1.12 -23.45
C PHE A 295 14.80 0.96 -24.70
N GLN A 296 13.68 1.71 -24.78
CA GLN A 296 12.82 1.73 -25.96
C GLN A 296 13.55 2.22 -27.23
N GLN A 297 14.38 3.27 -27.11
CA GLN A 297 15.17 3.79 -28.24
C GLN A 297 16.18 2.78 -28.76
N VAL A 298 16.91 2.10 -27.87
CA VAL A 298 17.89 1.07 -28.25
C VAL A 298 17.19 -0.12 -28.91
N LEU A 299 16.07 -0.58 -28.36
CA LEU A 299 15.28 -1.67 -28.94
C LEU A 299 14.60 -1.30 -30.26
N ALA A 300 14.26 -0.03 -30.48
CA ALA A 300 13.77 0.43 -31.77
C ALA A 300 14.87 0.42 -32.84
N ALA A 301 16.11 0.78 -32.47
CA ALA A 301 17.27 0.71 -33.35
C ALA A 301 17.77 -0.72 -33.60
N SER A 302 17.47 -1.65 -32.69
CA SER A 302 17.92 -3.04 -32.73
C SER A 302 16.76 -4.04 -32.65
N PRO A 303 15.94 -4.16 -33.71
CA PRO A 303 14.75 -5.02 -33.70
C PRO A 303 15.06 -6.52 -33.61
N GLY A 304 16.31 -6.93 -33.83
CA GLY A 304 16.77 -8.32 -33.74
C GLY A 304 16.95 -8.85 -32.31
N VAL A 305 16.94 -7.97 -31.31
CA VAL A 305 17.14 -8.34 -29.89
C VAL A 305 16.05 -9.28 -29.43
N ARG A 306 16.44 -10.36 -28.76
CA ARG A 306 15.57 -11.37 -28.15
C ARG A 306 15.80 -11.53 -26.65
N THR A 307 16.98 -11.17 -26.16
CA THR A 307 17.34 -11.35 -24.75
C THR A 307 17.80 -10.03 -24.14
N VAL A 308 17.31 -9.73 -22.94
CA VAL A 308 17.79 -8.63 -22.09
C VAL A 308 18.71 -9.22 -21.04
N VAL A 309 19.95 -8.78 -21.02
CA VAL A 309 20.97 -9.18 -20.04
C VAL A 309 21.05 -8.11 -18.96
N LEU A 310 20.94 -8.50 -17.70
CA LEU A 310 20.73 -7.62 -16.55
C LEU A 310 21.92 -7.71 -15.59
N THR A 311 22.52 -6.55 -15.34
CA THR A 311 23.48 -6.30 -14.26
C THR A 311 23.10 -4.98 -13.60
N SER A 312 22.21 -5.02 -12.61
CA SER A 312 21.62 -3.80 -12.03
C SER A 312 21.35 -3.92 -10.53
N PRO A 313 21.73 -2.88 -9.74
CA PRO A 313 21.32 -2.79 -8.35
C PRO A 313 19.86 -2.37 -8.16
N GLY A 314 19.12 -2.11 -9.24
CA GLY A 314 17.75 -1.62 -9.22
C GLY A 314 17.66 -0.13 -9.51
N GLY A 315 16.59 0.50 -9.01
CA GLY A 315 16.37 1.94 -9.16
C GLY A 315 14.91 2.35 -9.08
N ARG A 316 14.49 3.29 -9.93
CA ARG A 316 13.14 3.83 -9.98
C ARG A 316 12.15 2.74 -10.39
N MET A 317 11.23 2.40 -9.48
CA MET A 317 10.22 1.35 -9.72
C MET A 317 9.42 1.61 -11.00
N LEU A 318 8.93 2.83 -11.22
CA LEU A 318 8.15 3.16 -12.42
C LEU A 318 8.94 2.96 -13.73
N GLU A 319 10.25 3.24 -13.74
CA GLU A 319 11.09 3.01 -14.92
C GLU A 319 11.29 1.50 -15.15
N ALA A 320 11.50 0.74 -14.08
CA ALA A 320 11.61 -0.72 -14.15
C ALA A 320 10.30 -1.37 -14.65
N GLU A 321 9.14 -0.93 -14.16
CA GLU A 321 7.82 -1.42 -14.58
C GLU A 321 7.55 -1.13 -16.06
N ARG A 322 7.98 0.04 -16.56
CA ARG A 322 7.88 0.38 -17.98
C ARG A 322 8.82 -0.45 -18.85
N ILE A 323 10.05 -0.70 -18.40
CA ILE A 323 10.96 -1.62 -19.08
C ILE A 323 10.35 -3.03 -19.10
N ALA A 324 9.84 -3.50 -17.96
CA ALA A 324 9.14 -4.78 -17.83
C ALA A 324 7.93 -4.88 -18.77
N ALA A 325 7.15 -3.81 -18.94
CA ALA A 325 6.06 -3.76 -19.90
C ALA A 325 6.55 -3.94 -21.34
N ILE A 326 7.64 -3.26 -21.73
CA ILE A 326 8.25 -3.40 -23.07
C ILE A 326 8.79 -4.83 -23.28
N VAL A 327 9.40 -5.42 -22.25
CA VAL A 327 9.89 -6.81 -22.27
C VAL A 327 8.74 -7.79 -22.53
N ARG A 328 7.63 -7.64 -21.81
CA ARG A 328 6.41 -8.46 -22.03
C ARG A 328 5.81 -8.24 -23.42
N GLU A 329 5.65 -6.99 -23.84
CA GLU A 329 5.05 -6.63 -25.14
C GLU A 329 5.84 -7.24 -26.31
N ARG A 330 7.18 -7.27 -26.21
CA ARG A 330 8.05 -7.84 -27.24
C ARG A 330 8.35 -9.34 -27.06
N GLY A 331 7.89 -9.96 -25.98
CA GLY A 331 8.18 -11.35 -25.66
C GLY A 331 9.68 -11.64 -25.55
N LEU A 332 10.44 -10.75 -24.90
CA LEU A 332 11.89 -10.93 -24.73
C LEU A 332 12.19 -11.88 -23.58
N SER A 333 13.28 -12.64 -23.69
CA SER A 333 13.86 -13.39 -22.56
C SER A 333 14.71 -12.46 -21.68
N THR A 334 14.88 -12.81 -20.42
CA THR A 334 15.68 -12.07 -19.45
C THR A 334 16.75 -12.97 -18.85
N ARG A 335 17.95 -12.41 -18.67
CA ARG A 335 19.11 -13.11 -18.13
C ARG A 335 19.81 -12.22 -17.11
N VAL A 336 20.14 -12.73 -15.94
CA VAL A 336 21.01 -12.04 -14.98
C VAL A 336 22.43 -12.57 -15.11
N GLU A 337 23.42 -11.70 -15.32
CA GLU A 337 24.83 -12.13 -15.38
C GLU A 337 25.56 -11.96 -14.05
N GLU A 338 25.43 -10.81 -13.40
CA GLU A 338 26.13 -10.56 -12.13
C GLU A 338 25.16 -10.29 -10.98
N VAL A 339 24.28 -9.29 -11.15
CA VAL A 339 23.41 -8.84 -10.08
C VAL A 339 22.09 -8.32 -10.62
N CYS A 340 20.99 -8.62 -9.95
CA CYS A 340 19.70 -8.02 -10.22
C CYS A 340 18.93 -7.84 -8.91
N MET A 341 18.92 -6.61 -8.38
CA MET A 341 18.35 -6.30 -7.07
C MET A 341 17.17 -5.33 -7.18
N SER A 342 16.29 -5.38 -6.18
CA SER A 342 15.21 -4.40 -6.00
C SER A 342 14.36 -4.29 -7.28
N ALA A 343 14.14 -3.08 -7.81
CA ALA A 343 13.37 -2.83 -9.02
C ALA A 343 13.83 -3.65 -10.24
N CYS A 344 15.11 -4.06 -10.35
CA CYS A 344 15.59 -4.91 -11.45
C CYS A 344 14.82 -6.24 -11.53
N THR A 345 14.43 -6.80 -10.38
CA THR A 345 13.72 -8.08 -10.32
C THR A 345 12.36 -8.03 -11.04
N ASN A 346 11.72 -6.87 -11.13
CA ASN A 346 10.51 -6.69 -11.94
C ASN A 346 10.78 -6.82 -13.44
N ILE A 347 11.97 -6.39 -13.90
CA ILE A 347 12.39 -6.58 -15.29
C ILE A 347 12.70 -8.05 -15.53
N LEU A 348 13.43 -8.71 -14.61
CA LEU A 348 13.69 -10.15 -14.69
C LEU A 348 12.39 -10.93 -14.85
N LEU A 349 11.42 -10.70 -13.96
CA LEU A 349 10.14 -11.42 -13.94
C LEU A 349 9.25 -11.16 -15.17
N ALA A 350 9.56 -10.15 -15.98
CA ALA A 350 8.84 -9.85 -17.21
C ALA A 350 9.21 -10.76 -18.40
N GLY A 351 10.34 -11.45 -18.32
CA GLY A 351 10.86 -12.27 -19.40
C GLY A 351 10.02 -13.52 -19.68
N VAL A 352 9.93 -13.90 -20.95
CA VAL A 352 9.26 -15.15 -21.36
C VAL A 352 10.04 -16.38 -20.89
N GLU A 353 11.36 -16.28 -20.90
CA GLU A 353 12.31 -17.22 -20.30
C GLU A 353 13.23 -16.41 -19.38
N ARG A 354 13.44 -16.90 -18.16
CA ARG A 354 14.12 -16.18 -17.07
C ARG A 354 15.29 -17.02 -16.60
N THR A 355 16.51 -16.55 -16.85
CA THR A 355 17.75 -17.26 -16.52
C THR A 355 18.67 -16.38 -15.68
N ALA A 356 19.63 -16.99 -15.01
CA ALA A 356 20.70 -16.30 -14.31
C ALA A 356 21.98 -17.14 -14.40
N GLU A 357 23.15 -16.50 -14.41
CA GLU A 357 24.41 -17.19 -14.12
C GLU A 357 24.34 -17.82 -12.72
N GLU A 358 24.95 -18.99 -12.52
CA GLU A 358 24.95 -19.67 -11.22
C GLU A 358 25.49 -18.79 -10.08
N SER A 359 26.48 -17.93 -10.38
CA SER A 359 27.05 -16.98 -9.43
C SER A 359 26.29 -15.66 -9.30
N ALA A 360 25.24 -15.45 -10.08
CA ALA A 360 24.50 -14.19 -10.08
C ALA A 360 23.73 -14.00 -8.77
N ARG A 361 23.63 -12.74 -8.33
CA ARG A 361 22.91 -12.37 -7.12
C ARG A 361 21.59 -11.70 -7.45
N VAL A 362 20.49 -12.38 -7.18
CA VAL A 362 19.13 -11.81 -7.30
C VAL A 362 18.61 -11.42 -5.93
N GLY A 363 18.27 -10.14 -5.74
CA GLY A 363 17.96 -9.57 -4.42
C GLY A 363 16.56 -8.97 -4.31
N PHE A 364 15.84 -9.33 -3.25
CA PHE A 364 14.47 -8.91 -3.00
C PHE A 364 14.31 -8.15 -1.67
N HIS A 365 13.45 -7.14 -1.67
CA HIS A 365 12.98 -6.44 -0.48
C HIS A 365 11.64 -5.73 -0.76
N ALA A 366 10.96 -5.27 0.29
CA ALA A 366 9.76 -4.44 0.18
C ALA A 366 10.06 -3.08 -0.47
N PRO A 367 9.15 -2.52 -1.27
CA PRO A 367 9.39 -1.23 -1.92
C PRO A 367 9.55 -0.10 -0.90
N SER A 368 10.37 0.89 -1.24
CA SER A 368 10.50 2.13 -0.47
C SER A 368 10.41 3.35 -1.37
N PHE A 369 9.87 4.44 -0.81
CA PHE A 369 9.93 5.75 -1.44
C PHE A 369 10.07 6.82 -0.35
N PRO A 370 11.01 7.79 -0.50
CA PRO A 370 11.20 8.83 0.50
C PRO A 370 9.92 9.59 0.83
N GLY A 371 9.56 9.62 2.12
CA GLY A 371 8.41 10.37 2.63
C GLY A 371 7.04 9.72 2.40
N LEU A 372 6.94 8.47 1.91
CA LEU A 372 5.68 7.71 1.99
C LEU A 372 5.52 7.11 3.39
N ASN A 373 4.28 7.16 3.91
CA ASN A 373 3.95 6.57 5.20
C ASN A 373 3.69 5.05 5.09
N ALA A 374 3.55 4.38 6.23
CA ALA A 374 3.35 2.93 6.29
C ALA A 374 2.10 2.42 5.52
N ALA A 375 1.02 3.20 5.47
CA ALA A 375 -0.18 2.80 4.71
C ALA A 375 0.05 2.91 3.20
N GLU A 376 0.70 3.97 2.75
CA GLU A 376 1.09 4.18 1.35
C GLU A 376 2.08 3.09 0.89
N MET A 377 3.05 2.74 1.74
CA MET A 377 3.99 1.64 1.47
C MET A 377 3.32 0.28 1.36
N ARG A 378 2.29 -0.01 2.18
CA ARG A 378 1.50 -1.25 2.07
C ARG A 378 0.75 -1.35 0.75
N LEU A 379 0.21 -0.23 0.24
CA LEU A 379 -0.45 -0.21 -1.07
C LEU A 379 0.56 -0.48 -2.20
N ALA A 380 1.75 0.13 -2.15
CA ALA A 380 2.82 -0.14 -3.11
C ALA A 380 3.25 -1.62 -3.07
N ALA A 381 3.41 -2.19 -1.87
CA ALA A 381 3.72 -3.61 -1.70
C ALA A 381 2.62 -4.53 -2.25
N ALA A 382 1.34 -4.14 -2.14
CA ALA A 382 0.22 -4.93 -2.67
C ALA A 382 0.22 -4.98 -4.20
N ALA A 383 0.56 -3.87 -4.89
CA ALA A 383 0.70 -3.86 -6.34
C ALA A 383 1.87 -4.75 -6.80
N MET A 384 3.03 -4.62 -6.13
CA MET A 384 4.21 -5.45 -6.41
C MET A 384 3.95 -6.94 -6.17
N ARG A 385 3.19 -7.27 -5.11
CA ARG A 385 2.73 -8.64 -4.84
C ARG A 385 1.98 -9.22 -6.03
N GLN A 386 1.01 -8.47 -6.56
CA GLN A 386 0.21 -8.96 -7.67
C GLN A 386 1.06 -9.21 -8.91
N ALA A 387 1.99 -8.30 -9.22
CA ALA A 387 2.91 -8.46 -10.35
C ALA A 387 3.77 -9.74 -10.25
N TYR A 388 4.22 -10.10 -9.04
CA TYR A 388 5.02 -11.31 -8.83
C TYR A 388 4.19 -12.57 -8.97
N LEU A 389 2.97 -12.56 -8.42
CA LEU A 389 2.03 -13.68 -8.56
C LEU A 389 1.61 -13.88 -10.01
N ASP A 390 1.36 -12.80 -10.75
CA ASP A 390 1.03 -12.84 -12.18
C ASP A 390 2.20 -13.38 -13.02
N ALA A 391 3.45 -13.20 -12.56
CA ALA A 391 4.64 -13.81 -13.15
C ALA A 391 4.82 -15.30 -12.79
N GLY A 392 3.91 -15.88 -12.00
CA GLY A 392 3.94 -17.28 -11.59
C GLY A 392 4.92 -17.57 -10.45
N VAL A 393 5.33 -16.56 -9.68
CA VAL A 393 6.21 -16.74 -8.53
C VAL A 393 5.44 -17.35 -7.35
N ASP A 394 6.07 -18.30 -6.66
CA ASP A 394 5.50 -18.97 -5.49
C ASP A 394 5.03 -17.97 -4.41
N PRO A 395 3.79 -18.09 -3.89
CA PRO A 395 3.26 -17.15 -2.91
C PRO A 395 4.08 -16.99 -1.62
N ALA A 396 4.74 -18.04 -1.13
CA ALA A 396 5.57 -17.95 0.07
C ALA A 396 6.87 -17.19 -0.21
N PHE A 397 7.44 -17.38 -1.41
CA PHE A 397 8.56 -16.57 -1.89
C PHE A 397 8.16 -15.09 -1.98
N VAL A 398 7.02 -14.77 -2.61
CA VAL A 398 6.52 -13.39 -2.73
C VAL A 398 6.31 -12.76 -1.36
N TRP A 399 5.74 -13.50 -0.42
CA TRP A 399 5.55 -13.01 0.95
C TRP A 399 6.88 -12.67 1.61
N ARG A 400 7.89 -13.55 1.53
CA ARG A 400 9.22 -13.31 2.10
C ARG A 400 9.92 -12.12 1.43
N ALA A 401 9.83 -12.01 0.11
CA ALA A 401 10.35 -10.88 -0.66
C ALA A 401 9.77 -9.54 -0.17
N LEU A 402 8.46 -9.47 0.06
CA LEU A 402 7.75 -8.23 0.42
C LEU A 402 7.70 -7.95 1.92
N THR A 403 8.10 -8.90 2.76
CA THR A 403 8.26 -8.70 4.21
C THR A 403 9.71 -8.43 4.61
N THR A 404 10.65 -8.63 3.68
CA THR A 404 12.04 -8.22 3.86
C THR A 404 12.12 -6.68 3.91
N PRO A 405 12.61 -6.08 5.01
CA PRO A 405 12.63 -4.62 5.17
C PRO A 405 13.41 -3.89 4.07
N PRO A 406 12.99 -2.68 3.64
CA PRO A 406 13.64 -1.96 2.55
C PRO A 406 15.11 -1.57 2.77
N GLU A 407 15.53 -1.48 4.04
CA GLU A 407 16.92 -1.23 4.47
C GLU A 407 17.80 -2.49 4.41
N SER A 408 17.21 -3.65 4.13
CA SER A 408 17.88 -4.94 4.02
C SER A 408 17.62 -5.58 2.66
N MET A 409 18.27 -6.70 2.38
CA MET A 409 18.14 -7.39 1.11
C MET A 409 18.20 -8.90 1.35
N TRP A 410 17.19 -9.62 0.86
CA TRP A 410 17.20 -11.08 0.84
C TRP A 410 17.75 -11.57 -0.50
N PHE A 411 18.78 -12.40 -0.44
CA PHE A 411 19.37 -13.07 -1.59
C PHE A 411 19.06 -14.58 -1.49
N PRO A 412 18.07 -15.09 -2.23
CA PRO A 412 17.82 -16.51 -2.31
C PRO A 412 18.93 -17.22 -3.11
N SER A 413 19.13 -18.50 -2.82
CA SER A 413 19.96 -19.37 -3.64
C SER A 413 19.39 -19.55 -5.05
N TYR A 414 20.23 -19.96 -6.02
CA TYR A 414 19.77 -20.31 -7.36
C TYR A 414 18.61 -21.32 -7.33
N TYR A 415 18.71 -22.35 -6.47
CA TYR A 415 17.67 -23.36 -6.27
C TYR A 415 16.35 -22.78 -5.74
N GLU A 416 16.41 -21.85 -4.78
CA GLU A 416 15.22 -21.13 -4.30
C GLU A 416 14.56 -20.30 -5.41
N LEU A 417 15.36 -19.67 -6.27
CA LEU A 417 14.84 -18.86 -7.39
C LEU A 417 14.16 -19.74 -8.46
N GLU A 418 14.73 -20.90 -8.79
CA GLU A 418 14.13 -21.86 -9.74
C GLU A 418 12.87 -22.49 -9.16
N THR A 419 12.94 -23.03 -7.94
CA THR A 419 11.80 -23.70 -7.28
C THR A 419 10.62 -22.75 -7.07
N ALA A 420 10.90 -21.47 -6.80
CA ALA A 420 9.87 -20.45 -6.62
C ALA A 420 9.32 -19.89 -7.94
N GLY A 421 9.77 -20.35 -9.11
CA GLY A 421 9.32 -19.84 -10.41
C GLY A 421 9.81 -18.43 -10.73
N VAL A 422 10.86 -17.93 -10.05
CA VAL A 422 11.54 -16.68 -10.42
C VAL A 422 12.39 -16.91 -11.67
N LEU A 423 13.17 -17.99 -11.68
CA LEU A 423 13.88 -18.50 -12.84
C LEU A 423 13.05 -19.63 -13.47
N THR A 424 13.02 -19.67 -14.79
CA THR A 424 12.18 -20.61 -15.56
C THR A 424 12.96 -21.35 -16.65
N GLY A 425 14.19 -20.91 -16.96
CA GLY A 425 15.11 -21.62 -17.85
C GLY A 425 16.30 -22.17 -17.06
N SER A 426 16.87 -23.28 -17.53
CA SER A 426 18.09 -23.86 -16.95
C SER A 426 19.30 -23.50 -17.78
N GLU A 427 20.37 -23.05 -17.12
CA GLU A 427 21.64 -22.70 -17.79
C GLU A 427 22.49 -23.92 -18.17
N ILE A 428 22.02 -25.15 -17.93
CA ILE A 428 22.73 -26.38 -18.33
C ILE A 428 22.58 -26.65 -19.84
N VAL A 429 22.55 -25.61 -20.68
CA VAL A 429 22.74 -25.76 -22.12
C VAL A 429 23.49 -24.52 -22.65
N VAL A 430 24.67 -24.79 -23.25
CA VAL A 430 25.50 -23.93 -24.11
C VAL A 430 26.62 -23.08 -23.46
N ARG A 431 27.60 -23.77 -22.87
CA ARG A 431 29.00 -23.55 -23.27
C ARG A 431 29.55 -24.82 -23.92
N GLY A 432 29.43 -24.88 -25.25
CA GLY A 432 30.21 -25.76 -26.14
C GLY A 432 29.87 -27.26 -26.15
N GLY A 433 29.37 -27.74 -27.29
CA GLY A 433 29.62 -29.09 -27.79
C GLY A 433 29.23 -30.28 -26.91
N GLY A 434 28.04 -30.84 -27.17
CA GLY A 434 27.83 -32.28 -27.24
C GLY A 434 28.38 -33.16 -26.10
N ARG A 435 28.02 -32.87 -24.85
CA ARG A 435 27.99 -33.90 -23.80
C ARG A 435 26.60 -33.92 -23.15
N PRO A 436 25.99 -35.11 -22.93
CA PRO A 436 24.76 -35.22 -22.16
C PRO A 436 24.98 -34.58 -20.79
N ALA A 437 23.92 -33.95 -20.24
CA ALA A 437 23.91 -33.49 -18.86
C ALA A 437 24.48 -34.62 -17.95
N PRO A 438 25.43 -34.31 -17.05
CA PRO A 438 26.03 -35.33 -16.21
C PRO A 438 24.91 -36.01 -15.41
N ARG A 439 24.80 -37.34 -15.53
CA ARG A 439 23.95 -38.15 -14.65
C ARG A 439 24.28 -37.77 -13.21
N MET A 440 23.34 -37.14 -12.50
CA MET A 440 23.52 -36.83 -11.08
C MET A 440 23.76 -38.15 -10.35
N SER A 441 24.87 -38.25 -9.63
CA SER A 441 25.10 -39.40 -8.76
C SER A 441 24.07 -39.37 -7.62
N GLY A 442 23.67 -40.53 -7.10
CA GLY A 442 22.75 -40.58 -5.94
C GLY A 442 23.25 -39.77 -4.74
N ALA A 443 24.57 -39.67 -4.56
CA ALA A 443 25.17 -38.82 -3.53
C ALA A 443 25.01 -37.32 -3.80
N ALA A 444 25.01 -36.88 -5.06
CA ALA A 444 24.71 -35.49 -5.40
C ALA A 444 23.23 -35.18 -5.14
N VAL A 445 22.33 -36.04 -5.63
CA VAL A 445 20.88 -35.90 -5.37
C VAL A 445 20.60 -35.85 -3.88
N GLN A 446 21.19 -36.73 -3.07
CA GLN A 446 21.00 -36.72 -1.62
C GLN A 446 21.45 -35.40 -0.96
N ARG A 447 22.56 -34.80 -1.40
CA ARG A 447 22.99 -33.48 -0.89
C ARG A 447 22.01 -32.38 -1.27
N GLU A 448 21.50 -32.40 -2.50
CA GLU A 448 20.49 -31.44 -2.96
C GLU A 448 19.20 -31.53 -2.15
N LEU A 449 18.68 -32.75 -1.96
CA LEU A 449 17.48 -32.96 -1.15
C LEU A 449 17.69 -32.51 0.30
N GLN A 450 18.87 -32.76 0.88
CA GLN A 450 19.21 -32.32 2.23
C GLN A 450 19.23 -30.79 2.34
N ALA A 451 19.85 -30.10 1.37
CA ALA A 451 19.88 -28.65 1.32
C ALA A 451 18.47 -28.06 1.19
N ALA A 452 17.65 -28.63 0.28
CA ALA A 452 16.26 -28.23 0.11
C ALA A 452 15.44 -28.38 1.40
N ALA A 453 15.60 -29.50 2.13
CA ALA A 453 14.93 -29.71 3.41
C ALA A 453 15.35 -28.69 4.47
N THR A 454 16.66 -28.40 4.58
CA THR A 454 17.18 -27.38 5.51
C THR A 454 16.60 -25.99 5.20
N ILE A 455 16.56 -25.61 3.93
CA ILE A 455 16.02 -24.32 3.48
C ILE A 455 14.53 -24.22 3.81
N MET A 456 13.73 -25.24 3.45
CA MET A 456 12.30 -25.23 3.72
C MET A 456 12.02 -25.14 5.23
N ASN A 457 12.75 -25.90 6.04
CA ASN A 457 12.61 -25.90 7.49
C ASN A 457 12.99 -24.57 8.15
N ALA A 458 13.87 -23.76 7.54
CA ALA A 458 14.24 -22.46 8.09
C ALA A 458 13.05 -21.48 8.18
N SER A 459 12.01 -21.71 7.37
CA SER A 459 10.79 -20.89 7.35
C SER A 459 9.56 -21.60 7.95
N ALA A 460 9.71 -22.84 8.41
CA ALA A 460 8.63 -23.66 8.91
C ALA A 460 8.31 -23.41 10.41
N PRO A 461 7.04 -23.51 10.83
CA PRO A 461 5.86 -23.76 10.02
C PRO A 461 5.43 -22.53 9.22
N THR A 462 5.04 -22.72 7.96
CA THR A 462 4.62 -21.66 7.04
C THR A 462 3.16 -21.88 6.62
N ARG A 463 2.29 -20.90 6.87
CA ARG A 463 0.91 -20.97 6.38
C ARG A 463 0.89 -20.70 4.86
N LEU A 464 0.47 -21.68 4.06
CA LEU A 464 0.45 -21.58 2.58
C LEU A 464 -0.87 -20.98 2.08
N ASP A 465 -1.98 -21.40 2.69
CA ASP A 465 -3.34 -20.90 2.41
C ASP A 465 -4.21 -20.94 3.69
N GLU A 466 -5.53 -20.69 3.57
CA GLU A 466 -6.45 -20.66 4.73
C GLU A 466 -6.61 -21.99 5.47
N VAL A 467 -6.24 -23.08 4.81
CA VAL A 467 -6.50 -24.46 5.21
C VAL A 467 -5.26 -25.34 5.24
N THR A 468 -4.14 -24.96 4.61
CA THR A 468 -2.90 -25.74 4.49
C THR A 468 -1.74 -24.98 5.11
N THR A 469 -1.03 -25.65 6.02
CA THR A 469 0.21 -25.14 6.62
C THR A 469 1.33 -26.12 6.31
N PHE A 470 2.40 -25.66 5.66
CA PHE A 470 3.64 -26.41 5.57
C PHE A 470 4.26 -26.51 6.95
N THR A 471 4.53 -27.72 7.42
CA THR A 471 5.01 -27.95 8.79
C THR A 471 6.50 -28.25 8.87
N ARG A 472 7.02 -29.05 7.94
CA ARG A 472 8.44 -29.43 7.86
C ARG A 472 8.75 -30.13 6.55
N ALA A 473 10.02 -30.16 6.19
CA ALA A 473 10.58 -31.02 5.16
C ALA A 473 11.66 -31.93 5.76
N GLU A 474 11.75 -33.16 5.29
CA GLU A 474 12.75 -34.13 5.71
C GLU A 474 13.33 -34.83 4.48
N ALA A 475 14.65 -34.85 4.37
CA ALA A 475 15.35 -35.56 3.31
C ALA A 475 16.00 -36.82 3.89
N THR A 476 15.58 -37.98 3.40
CA THR A 476 16.10 -39.28 3.83
C THR A 476 16.50 -40.10 2.60
N GLY A 477 17.80 -40.21 2.37
CA GLY A 477 18.34 -40.84 1.16
C GLY A 477 17.96 -40.04 -0.08
N LEU A 478 17.24 -40.67 -1.01
CA LEU A 478 16.73 -40.04 -2.24
C LEU A 478 15.27 -39.58 -2.11
N VAL A 479 14.72 -39.52 -0.89
CA VAL A 479 13.34 -39.12 -0.66
C VAL A 479 13.30 -37.78 0.05
N LEU A 480 12.60 -36.81 -0.53
CA LEU A 480 12.27 -35.54 0.13
C LEU A 480 10.78 -35.53 0.49
N THR A 481 10.50 -35.62 1.79
CA THR A 481 9.15 -35.60 2.34
C THR A 481 8.81 -34.20 2.85
N ARG A 482 7.81 -33.57 2.26
CA ARG A 482 7.21 -32.31 2.72
C ARG A 482 5.93 -32.64 3.49
N SER A 483 5.86 -32.24 4.75
CA SER A 483 4.70 -32.42 5.60
C SER A 483 3.82 -31.17 5.62
N TYR A 484 2.52 -31.37 5.56
CA TYR A 484 1.50 -30.33 5.58
C TYR A 484 0.43 -30.68 6.60
N THR A 485 -0.10 -29.69 7.31
CA THR A 485 -1.30 -29.81 8.13
C THR A 485 -2.47 -29.16 7.41
N VAL A 486 -3.57 -29.90 7.29
CA VAL A 486 -4.82 -29.48 6.65
C VAL A 486 -5.90 -29.27 7.71
N ALA A 487 -6.52 -28.11 7.67
CA ALA A 487 -7.45 -27.60 8.66
C ALA A 487 -8.91 -27.56 8.12
N ILE A 488 -9.35 -28.64 7.46
CA ILE A 488 -10.68 -28.78 6.83
C ILE A 488 -11.45 -29.95 7.46
N ASP A 489 -12.70 -29.70 7.83
CA ASP A 489 -13.64 -30.73 8.26
C ASP A 489 -14.35 -31.34 7.04
N GLY A 490 -14.42 -32.68 6.95
CA GLY A 490 -15.12 -33.38 5.86
C GLY A 490 -14.39 -33.42 4.51
N LEU A 491 -13.05 -33.35 4.50
CA LEU A 491 -12.25 -33.45 3.28
C LEU A 491 -12.49 -34.76 2.52
N ASP A 492 -12.89 -34.69 1.24
CA ASP A 492 -12.85 -35.84 0.33
C ASP A 492 -11.40 -36.15 -0.02
N VAL A 493 -10.81 -37.08 0.74
CA VAL A 493 -9.42 -37.53 0.60
C VAL A 493 -9.13 -38.07 -0.80
N ALA A 494 -10.09 -38.75 -1.43
CA ALA A 494 -9.88 -39.34 -2.75
C ALA A 494 -9.84 -38.28 -3.85
N ALA A 495 -10.71 -37.27 -3.78
CA ALA A 495 -10.69 -36.13 -4.69
C ALA A 495 -9.42 -35.27 -4.50
N ALA A 496 -9.08 -34.95 -3.25
CA ALA A 496 -7.90 -34.15 -2.92
C ALA A 496 -6.61 -34.82 -3.40
N LYS A 497 -6.44 -36.12 -3.13
CA LYS A 497 -5.27 -36.89 -3.58
C LYS A 497 -5.09 -36.87 -5.11
N ARG A 498 -6.19 -37.02 -5.88
CA ARG A 498 -6.13 -36.98 -7.36
C ARG A 498 -5.79 -35.61 -7.93
N LEU A 499 -6.21 -34.53 -7.26
CA LEU A 499 -5.92 -33.17 -7.69
C LEU A 499 -4.46 -32.82 -7.41
N ILE A 500 -4.00 -33.11 -6.19
CA ILE A 500 -2.62 -32.83 -5.75
C ILE A 500 -1.62 -33.69 -6.52
N ALA A 501 -1.90 -34.98 -6.75
CA ALA A 501 -1.02 -35.83 -7.56
C ALA A 501 -0.82 -35.30 -8.99
N ARG A 502 -1.87 -34.77 -9.61
CA ARG A 502 -1.77 -34.16 -10.95
C ARG A 502 -1.02 -32.83 -10.93
N GLY A 503 -1.25 -31.99 -9.92
CA GLY A 503 -0.55 -30.71 -9.76
C GLY A 503 0.93 -30.89 -9.47
N ALA A 504 1.25 -31.67 -8.43
CA ALA A 504 2.63 -31.94 -8.00
C ALA A 504 3.44 -32.65 -9.10
N GLY A 505 2.83 -33.59 -9.83
CA GLY A 505 3.49 -34.25 -10.96
C GLY A 505 3.82 -33.28 -12.10
N ARG A 506 2.89 -32.40 -12.49
CA ARG A 506 3.14 -31.40 -13.55
C ARG A 506 4.20 -30.38 -13.13
N GLU A 507 4.15 -29.92 -11.90
CA GLU A 507 5.11 -28.94 -11.36
C GLU A 507 6.52 -29.52 -11.25
N ALA A 508 6.64 -30.73 -10.70
CA ALA A 508 7.93 -31.42 -10.56
C ALA A 508 8.52 -31.81 -11.92
N CYS A 509 7.71 -32.33 -12.85
CA CYS A 509 8.19 -32.76 -14.15
C CYS A 509 8.40 -31.61 -15.15
N GLY A 510 7.80 -30.45 -14.92
CA GLY A 510 8.06 -29.24 -15.71
C GLY A 510 9.39 -28.55 -15.39
N GLN A 511 10.09 -28.98 -14.33
CA GLN A 511 11.39 -28.43 -13.91
C GLN A 511 12.52 -29.39 -14.33
N PRO A 512 13.40 -29.03 -15.28
CA PRO A 512 14.41 -29.95 -15.83
C PRO A 512 15.33 -30.59 -14.78
N GLN A 513 15.67 -29.86 -13.71
CA GLN A 513 16.50 -30.38 -12.62
C GLN A 513 15.75 -31.37 -11.71
N ILE A 514 14.49 -31.09 -11.37
CA ILE A 514 13.66 -32.01 -10.58
C ILE A 514 13.35 -33.28 -11.40
N ALA A 515 13.04 -33.14 -12.69
CA ALA A 515 12.89 -34.26 -13.60
C ALA A 515 14.18 -35.09 -13.71
N ALA A 516 15.36 -34.45 -13.77
CA ALA A 516 16.65 -35.14 -13.76
C ALA A 516 16.92 -35.87 -12.43
N MET A 517 16.54 -35.29 -11.29
CA MET A 517 16.63 -35.95 -9.98
C MET A 517 15.68 -37.15 -9.89
N ILE A 518 14.45 -37.02 -10.38
CA ILE A 518 13.48 -38.14 -10.47
C ILE A 518 14.04 -39.25 -11.37
N GLY A 519 14.59 -38.89 -12.54
CA GLY A 519 15.28 -39.82 -13.43
C GLY A 519 16.55 -40.46 -12.82
N ALA A 520 17.10 -39.86 -11.76
CA ALA A 520 18.20 -40.40 -10.95
C ALA A 520 17.72 -41.16 -9.69
N GLY A 521 16.41 -41.39 -9.54
CA GLY A 521 15.79 -42.15 -8.46
C GLY A 521 15.30 -41.33 -7.26
N ALA A 522 15.24 -40.00 -7.39
CA ALA A 522 14.63 -39.14 -6.37
C ALA A 522 13.11 -39.34 -6.30
N ARG A 523 12.57 -39.25 -5.08
CA ARG A 523 11.13 -39.31 -4.83
C ARG A 523 10.71 -38.10 -4.00
N PHE A 524 9.70 -37.39 -4.47
CA PHE A 524 9.14 -36.24 -3.77
C PHE A 524 7.81 -36.65 -3.15
N VAL A 525 7.76 -36.60 -1.82
CA VAL A 525 6.61 -37.06 -1.05
C VAL A 525 5.93 -35.85 -0.42
N HIS A 526 4.64 -35.69 -0.64
CA HIS A 526 3.80 -34.70 0.02
C HIS A 526 2.88 -35.42 1.01
N ALA A 527 3.16 -35.29 2.31
CA ALA A 527 2.42 -35.93 3.38
C ALA A 527 1.45 -34.93 4.04
N PHE A 528 0.15 -35.24 4.02
CA PHE A 528 -0.90 -34.38 4.57
C PHE A 528 -1.44 -34.97 5.87
N HIS A 529 -1.51 -34.15 6.90
CA HIS A 529 -1.98 -34.49 8.25
C HIS A 529 -3.16 -33.61 8.64
N ASP A 530 -4.03 -34.09 9.52
CA ASP A 530 -5.11 -33.29 10.10
C ASP A 530 -4.61 -32.36 11.23
N ARG A 531 -5.51 -31.58 11.83
CA ARG A 531 -5.18 -30.68 12.96
C ARG A 531 -4.66 -31.42 14.21
N ARG A 532 -4.91 -32.72 14.33
CA ARG A 532 -4.47 -33.59 15.43
C ARG A 532 -3.15 -34.30 15.13
N GLY A 533 -2.61 -34.12 13.92
CA GLY A 533 -1.38 -34.76 13.45
C GLY A 533 -1.59 -36.13 12.79
N GLU A 534 -2.84 -36.60 12.71
CA GLU A 534 -3.17 -37.89 12.08
C GLU A 534 -2.99 -37.79 10.57
N ARG A 535 -2.35 -38.79 9.97
CA ARG A 535 -2.04 -38.79 8.53
C ARG A 535 -3.33 -38.97 7.72
N LEU A 536 -3.67 -37.99 6.88
CA LEU A 536 -4.81 -38.04 5.97
C LEU A 536 -4.48 -38.84 4.71
N PHE A 537 -3.46 -38.41 3.97
CA PHE A 537 -2.99 -39.07 2.75
C PHE A 537 -1.60 -38.59 2.36
N GLU A 538 -1.02 -39.27 1.37
CA GLU A 538 0.29 -38.98 0.84
C GLU A 538 0.23 -39.02 -0.69
N VAL A 539 0.99 -38.14 -1.32
CA VAL A 539 1.19 -38.07 -2.76
C VAL A 539 2.68 -38.19 -3.02
N GLU A 540 3.08 -39.21 -3.78
CA GLU A 540 4.46 -39.44 -4.20
C GLU A 540 4.59 -39.09 -5.69
N VAL A 541 5.64 -38.33 -6.01
CA VAL A 541 6.10 -38.09 -7.38
C VAL A 541 7.45 -38.79 -7.53
N ALA A 542 7.44 -39.88 -8.29
CA ALA A 542 8.61 -40.75 -8.50
C ALA A 542 8.89 -41.03 -9.98
N ASP A 543 8.05 -40.53 -10.89
CA ASP A 543 8.21 -40.72 -12.32
C ASP A 543 7.63 -39.54 -13.09
N CYS A 544 8.21 -39.24 -14.24
CA CYS A 544 7.75 -38.19 -15.15
C CYS A 544 7.30 -38.82 -16.47
N PRO A 545 6.06 -38.59 -16.93
CA PRO A 545 5.58 -39.17 -18.17
C PRO A 545 6.45 -38.73 -19.36
N GLU A 546 6.81 -39.67 -20.22
CA GLU A 546 7.65 -39.41 -21.40
C GLU A 546 6.99 -38.33 -22.29
N GLY A 547 7.66 -37.18 -22.42
CA GLY A 547 7.21 -36.06 -23.27
C GLY A 547 6.45 -34.93 -22.58
N ALA A 548 6.51 -34.83 -21.24
CA ALA A 548 6.04 -33.66 -20.49
C ALA A 548 6.96 -32.44 -20.60
#